data_AF-A0A2H1W0V5-F1
#
_entry.id   AF-A0A2H1W0V5-F1
#
_cell.length_a   1.000
_cell.length_b   1.000
_cell.length_c   1.000
_cell.angle_alpha   90.00
_cell.angle_beta   90.00
_cell.angle_gamma   90.00
#
_symmetry.space_group_name_H-M   'P 1'
#
loop_
_entity.id
_entity.type
_entity.pdbx_description
1 polymer ?
#
loop_
_entity_poly.entity_id
_entity_poly.type
_entity_poly.pdbx_seq_one_letter_code
_entity_poly.pdbx_strand_id
1 'polypeptide(L)'
;MKPIFTSEDMLISRISVTGKPKVTVWCAMSASPIIAPYFFENERGRTVTVNSERYAQMLNDFFRLELQNSPSVNRNTWFLQDGATVHTANVSTNAVRQLFSEKIISRNGILKIHGLQDKSEHCDTT
;
A
#
# COMPACT_ATOMS: atom_id res chain seq x y z
N MET A 1 15.00 9.83 19.60
CA MET A 1 14.31 9.73 18.29
C MET A 1 13.35 8.56 18.38
N LYS A 2 12.02 8.76 18.28
CA LYS A 2 11.07 7.64 18.23
C LYS A 2 11.05 7.12 16.79
N PRO A 3 11.06 5.80 16.54
CA PRO A 3 11.03 5.28 15.18
C PRO A 3 9.72 5.71 14.49
N ILE A 4 9.85 6.14 13.23
CA ILE A 4 8.71 6.48 12.35
C ILE A 4 7.88 5.22 12.05
N PHE A 5 8.50 4.05 12.13
CA PHE A 5 7.88 2.76 11.93
C PHE A 5 7.68 2.03 13.26
N THR A 6 6.47 1.51 13.47
CA THR A 6 6.14 0.58 14.55
C THR A 6 6.00 -0.83 13.99
N SER A 7 5.97 -1.84 14.85
CA SER A 7 5.71 -3.24 14.47
C SER A 7 4.31 -3.48 13.87
N GLU A 8 3.48 -2.46 13.73
CA GLU A 8 2.12 -2.59 13.23
C GLU A 8 1.96 -2.06 11.80
N ASP A 9 3.03 -1.52 11.19
CA ASP A 9 2.95 -0.86 9.88
C ASP A 9 2.92 -1.86 8.72
N MET A 10 2.18 -1.49 7.67
CA MET A 10 1.91 -2.38 6.55
C MET A 10 2.75 -2.08 5.32
N LEU A 11 3.31 -3.14 4.72
CA LEU A 11 4.04 -3.11 3.47
C LEU A 11 3.29 -3.85 2.36
N ILE A 12 3.31 -3.28 1.16
CA ILE A 12 2.86 -3.94 -0.07
C ILE A 12 4.06 -4.48 -0.84
N SER A 13 3.94 -5.71 -1.30
CA SER A 13 4.85 -6.26 -2.31
C SER A 13 4.06 -6.84 -3.49
N ARG A 14 4.59 -6.65 -4.70
CA ARG A 14 4.13 -7.34 -5.91
C ARG A 14 5.15 -8.43 -6.22
N ILE A 15 4.67 -9.66 -6.41
CA ILE A 15 5.53 -10.81 -6.75
C ILE A 15 5.12 -11.35 -8.12
N SER A 16 6.10 -11.61 -8.99
CA SER A 16 5.88 -12.21 -10.31
C SER A 16 7.09 -13.08 -10.68
N VAL A 17 6.84 -14.32 -11.15
CA VAL A 17 7.89 -15.29 -11.53
C VAL A 17 8.15 -15.25 -13.04
N THR A 18 9.40 -15.32 -13.49
CA THR A 18 9.80 -15.32 -14.91
C THR A 18 10.04 -16.73 -15.46
N GLY A 19 9.64 -17.00 -16.72
CA GLY A 19 9.96 -18.23 -17.45
C GLY A 19 8.88 -19.34 -17.49
N LYS A 20 7.71 -19.11 -16.89
CA LYS A 20 6.51 -20.01 -16.88
C LYS A 20 5.22 -19.15 -16.94
N PRO A 21 4.00 -19.73 -17.10
CA PRO A 21 2.76 -18.98 -16.89
C PRO A 21 2.83 -18.18 -15.58
N LYS A 22 2.57 -16.87 -15.68
CA LYS A 22 2.81 -15.93 -14.59
C LYS A 22 1.51 -15.62 -13.89
N VAL A 23 1.56 -15.64 -12.57
CA VAL A 23 0.49 -15.14 -11.70
C VAL A 23 0.90 -13.78 -11.13
N THR A 24 -0.06 -12.88 -11.01
CA THR A 24 0.13 -11.62 -10.28
C THR A 24 -0.63 -11.70 -8.96
N VAL A 25 0.12 -11.65 -7.87
CA VAL A 25 -0.42 -11.63 -6.51
C VAL A 25 -0.13 -10.27 -5.88
N TRP A 26 -1.13 -9.75 -5.18
CA TRP A 26 -0.95 -8.65 -4.23
C TRP A 26 -0.99 -9.21 -2.81
N CYS A 27 -0.11 -8.71 -1.96
CA CYS A 27 -0.05 -9.13 -0.56
C CYS A 27 0.19 -7.92 0.32
N ALA A 28 -0.60 -7.86 1.40
CA ALA A 28 -0.44 -6.93 2.50
C ALA A 28 0.29 -7.63 3.64
N MET A 29 1.31 -7.00 4.20
CA MET A 29 2.11 -7.57 5.28
C MET A 29 2.17 -6.60 6.44
N SER A 30 2.00 -7.04 7.68
CA SER A 30 2.38 -6.28 8.88
C SER A 30 3.55 -6.98 9.59
N ALA A 31 4.05 -6.47 10.71
CA ALA A 31 5.16 -7.14 11.39
C ALA A 31 4.76 -8.41 12.15
N SER A 32 3.49 -8.82 12.17
CA SER A 32 3.07 -9.98 12.96
C SER A 32 2.15 -10.99 12.25
N PRO A 33 1.57 -10.72 11.06
CA PRO A 33 1.53 -11.70 9.95
C PRO A 33 1.39 -11.12 8.51
N ILE A 34 1.45 -11.99 7.49
CA ILE A 34 0.84 -11.71 6.17
C ILE A 34 -0.68 -11.63 6.37
N ILE A 35 -1.31 -10.56 5.89
CA ILE A 35 -2.75 -10.34 6.09
C ILE A 35 -3.55 -11.18 5.09
N ALA A 36 -3.30 -11.05 3.78
CA ALA A 36 -3.87 -11.97 2.79
C ALA A 36 -3.26 -11.80 1.38
N PRO A 37 -3.06 -12.89 0.62
CA PRO A 37 -2.76 -12.82 -0.80
C PRO A 37 -4.03 -12.68 -1.65
N TYR A 38 -4.04 -11.73 -2.59
CA TYR A 38 -5.07 -11.58 -3.62
C TYR A 38 -4.52 -11.89 -5.01
N PHE A 39 -5.20 -12.77 -5.73
CA PHE A 39 -4.82 -13.20 -7.08
C PHE A 39 -5.58 -12.40 -8.12
N PHE A 40 -4.86 -11.66 -8.98
CA PHE A 40 -5.49 -10.97 -10.10
C PHE A 40 -5.72 -11.94 -11.26
N GLU A 41 -6.89 -12.56 -11.27
CA GLU A 41 -7.30 -13.55 -12.28
C GLU A 41 -8.71 -13.26 -12.82
N ASN A 42 -9.02 -13.81 -13.99
CA ASN A 42 -10.40 -13.84 -14.51
C ASN A 42 -11.11 -15.14 -14.09
N GLU A 43 -12.38 -15.27 -14.47
CA GLU A 43 -13.23 -16.44 -14.18
C GLU A 43 -12.64 -17.79 -14.64
N ARG A 44 -11.66 -17.77 -15.55
CA ARG A 44 -10.97 -18.96 -16.06
C ARG A 44 -9.63 -19.21 -15.36
N GLY A 45 -9.35 -18.54 -14.25
CA GLY A 45 -8.08 -18.63 -13.50
C GLY A 45 -6.88 -18.08 -14.28
N ARG A 46 -7.10 -17.22 -15.28
CA ARG A 46 -6.00 -16.62 -16.05
C ARG A 46 -5.65 -15.27 -15.47
N THR A 47 -4.36 -15.04 -15.29
CA THR A 47 -3.86 -13.76 -14.79
C THR A 47 -4.25 -12.60 -15.67
N VAL A 48 -4.73 -11.54 -15.04
CA VAL A 48 -5.14 -10.30 -15.70
C VAL A 48 -4.17 -9.17 -15.38
N THR A 49 -4.14 -8.17 -16.25
CA THR A 49 -3.35 -6.96 -16.01
C THR A 49 -3.96 -6.20 -14.83
N VAL A 50 -3.12 -5.83 -13.87
CA VAL A 50 -3.50 -4.94 -12.77
C VAL A 50 -3.54 -3.51 -13.30
N ASN A 51 -4.72 -2.91 -13.30
CA ASN A 51 -4.91 -1.48 -13.54
C ASN A 51 -5.43 -0.82 -12.25
N SER A 52 -5.58 0.51 -12.27
CA SER A 52 -6.01 1.27 -11.09
C SER A 52 -7.44 0.95 -10.65
N GLU A 53 -8.38 0.67 -11.56
CA GLU A 53 -9.74 0.28 -11.17
C GLU A 53 -9.76 -1.08 -10.46
N ARG A 54 -9.11 -2.11 -11.04
CA ARG A 54 -9.03 -3.46 -10.44
C ARG A 54 -8.31 -3.44 -9.10
N TYR A 55 -7.28 -2.60 -8.98
CA TYR A 55 -6.59 -2.41 -7.71
C TYR A 55 -7.50 -1.77 -6.66
N ALA A 56 -8.23 -0.72 -7.01
CA ALA A 56 -9.18 -0.08 -6.09
C ALA A 56 -10.34 -1.01 -5.71
N GLN A 57 -10.87 -1.80 -6.65
CA GLN A 57 -11.86 -2.83 -6.39
C GLN A 57 -11.33 -3.87 -5.39
N MET A 58 -10.12 -4.40 -5.61
CA MET A 58 -9.47 -5.32 -4.68
C MET A 58 -9.34 -4.71 -3.27
N LEU A 59 -8.96 -3.43 -3.15
CA LEU A 59 -8.87 -2.76 -1.85
C LEU A 59 -10.24 -2.69 -1.15
N ASN A 60 -11.29 -2.35 -1.88
CA ASN A 60 -12.63 -2.13 -1.32
C ASN A 60 -13.37 -3.42 -0.98
N ASP A 61 -13.25 -4.43 -1.86
CA ASP A 61 -14.09 -5.62 -1.81
C ASP A 61 -13.41 -6.75 -1.02
N PHE A 62 -12.08 -6.88 -1.14
CA PHE A 62 -11.31 -7.92 -0.49
C PHE A 62 -10.55 -7.39 0.71
N PHE A 63 -9.61 -6.45 0.50
CA PHE A 63 -8.68 -6.06 1.55
C PHE A 63 -9.37 -5.40 2.74
N ARG A 64 -10.44 -4.63 2.51
CA ARG A 64 -11.28 -4.08 3.57
C ARG A 64 -11.82 -5.15 4.53
N LEU A 65 -12.25 -6.29 4.00
CA LEU A 65 -12.76 -7.40 4.81
C LEU A 65 -11.63 -8.05 5.60
N GLU A 66 -10.47 -8.25 4.96
CA GLU A 66 -9.28 -8.77 5.63
C GLU A 66 -8.80 -7.86 6.78
N LEU A 67 -8.88 -6.54 6.59
CA LEU A 67 -8.56 -5.57 7.64
C LEU A 67 -9.53 -5.66 8.83
N GLN A 68 -10.82 -5.85 8.59
CA GLN A 68 -11.81 -5.99 9.66
C GLN A 68 -11.59 -7.24 10.50
N ASN A 69 -11.06 -8.30 9.89
CA ASN A 69 -10.80 -9.57 10.55
C ASN A 69 -9.37 -9.66 11.12
N SER A 70 -8.50 -8.68 10.85
CA SER A 70 -7.11 -8.70 11.29
C SER A 70 -6.96 -8.15 12.71
N PRO A 71 -6.47 -8.95 13.68
CA PRO A 71 -6.18 -8.44 15.03
C PRO A 71 -4.95 -7.53 15.07
N SER A 72 -4.14 -7.52 14.01
CA SER A 72 -2.86 -6.79 13.95
C SER A 72 -2.98 -5.40 13.31
N VAL A 73 -4.14 -5.06 12.77
CA VAL A 73 -4.38 -3.74 12.18
C VAL A 73 -5.36 -2.98 13.06
N ASN A 74 -4.94 -1.78 13.46
CA ASN A 74 -5.77 -0.91 14.28
C ASN A 74 -5.77 0.51 13.69
N ARG A 75 -6.46 1.43 14.36
CA ARG A 75 -6.60 2.81 13.88
C ARG A 75 -5.25 3.52 13.76
N ASN A 76 -4.17 3.09 14.38
CA ASN A 76 -2.86 3.72 14.35
C ASN A 76 -1.91 3.13 13.30
N THR A 77 -2.30 2.05 12.62
CA THR A 77 -1.51 1.42 11.57
C THR A 77 -1.29 2.33 10.37
N TRP A 78 -0.05 2.42 9.89
CA TRP A 78 0.29 3.09 8.64
C TRP A 78 0.29 2.14 7.46
N PHE A 79 -0.12 2.65 6.30
CA PHE A 79 -0.07 1.93 5.04
C PHE A 79 1.05 2.47 4.15
N LEU A 80 2.01 1.61 3.79
CA LEU A 80 3.12 1.96 2.91
C LEU A 80 3.02 1.19 1.59
N GLN A 81 2.99 1.95 0.50
CA GLN A 81 2.94 1.43 -0.87
C GLN A 81 4.07 2.00 -1.74
N ASP A 82 4.47 1.25 -2.77
CA ASP A 82 5.49 1.69 -3.72
C ASP A 82 4.98 2.81 -4.66
N GLY A 83 5.86 3.25 -5.56
CA GLY A 83 5.57 4.30 -6.52
C GLY A 83 5.01 3.84 -7.87
N ALA A 84 4.42 2.65 -7.96
CA ALA A 84 3.82 2.16 -9.20
C ALA A 84 2.61 3.02 -9.61
N THR A 85 2.48 3.29 -10.91
CA THR A 85 1.41 4.15 -11.46
C THR A 85 0.01 3.72 -11.00
N VAL A 86 -0.24 2.41 -10.89
CA VAL A 86 -1.52 1.87 -10.42
C VAL A 86 -1.78 2.16 -8.94
N HIS A 87 -0.74 2.23 -8.10
CA HIS A 87 -0.88 2.52 -6.68
C HIS A 87 -1.04 4.02 -6.40
N THR A 88 -0.42 4.87 -7.24
CA THR A 88 -0.48 6.34 -7.11
C THR A 88 -1.63 6.99 -7.88
N ALA A 89 -2.42 6.21 -8.63
CA ALA A 89 -3.60 6.73 -9.32
C ALA A 89 -4.62 7.30 -8.33
N ASN A 90 -5.39 8.32 -8.72
CA ASN A 90 -6.36 8.98 -7.84
C ASN A 90 -7.40 7.99 -7.28
N VAL A 91 -7.94 7.11 -8.13
CA VAL A 91 -8.93 6.11 -7.71
C VAL A 91 -8.37 5.16 -6.64
N SER A 92 -7.12 4.76 -6.79
CA SER A 92 -6.42 3.86 -5.87
C SER A 92 -6.06 4.56 -4.56
N THR A 93 -5.50 5.78 -4.65
CA THR A 93 -5.16 6.59 -3.47
C THR A 93 -6.41 6.94 -2.66
N ASN A 94 -7.53 7.24 -3.32
CA ASN A 94 -8.80 7.51 -2.63
C ASN A 94 -9.32 6.28 -1.89
N ALA A 95 -9.23 5.09 -2.48
CA ALA A 95 -9.59 3.84 -1.80
C ALA A 95 -8.71 3.60 -0.56
N VAL A 96 -7.39 3.78 -0.66
CA VAL A 96 -6.48 3.67 0.49
C VAL A 96 -6.82 4.72 1.58
N ARG A 97 -7.12 5.97 1.20
CA ARG A 97 -7.53 7.03 2.14
C ARG A 97 -8.80 6.70 2.90
N GLN A 98 -9.75 5.99 2.30
CA GLN A 98 -10.95 5.57 3.02
C GLN A 98 -10.64 4.50 4.10
N LEU A 99 -9.59 3.70 3.89
CA LEU A 99 -9.19 2.64 4.82
C LEU A 99 -8.23 3.14 5.92
N PHE A 100 -7.26 4.01 5.58
CA PHE A 100 -6.17 4.43 6.47
C PHE A 100 -6.15 5.94 6.77
N SER A 101 -7.12 6.71 6.25
CA SER A 101 -7.19 8.18 6.42
C SER A 101 -5.91 8.88 5.94
N GLU A 102 -5.23 9.62 6.82
CA GLU A 102 -3.97 10.32 6.52
C GLU A 102 -2.72 9.47 6.81
N LYS A 103 -2.87 8.23 7.31
CA LYS A 103 -1.74 7.35 7.66
C LYS A 103 -1.25 6.54 6.47
N ILE A 104 -0.79 7.25 5.45
CA ILE A 104 -0.36 6.66 4.17
C ILE A 104 1.01 7.20 3.80
N ILE A 105 1.91 6.30 3.45
CA ILE A 105 3.21 6.63 2.85
C ILE A 105 3.19 6.11 1.41
N SER A 106 3.29 7.02 0.43
CA SER A 106 3.26 6.69 -0.98
C SER A 106 3.99 7.71 -1.82
N ARG A 107 4.48 7.33 -3.01
CA ARG A 107 5.04 8.29 -3.98
C ARG A 107 3.94 9.28 -4.40
N ASN A 108 4.22 10.57 -4.29
CA ASN A 108 3.28 11.68 -4.55
C ASN A 108 2.04 11.73 -3.62
N GLY A 109 1.93 10.81 -2.64
CA GLY A 109 0.89 10.79 -1.62
C GLY A 109 1.39 11.47 -0.35
N ILE A 110 0.68 12.54 0.04
CA ILE A 110 0.95 13.46 1.15
C ILE A 110 1.79 12.87 2.31
N LEU A 111 3.05 13.27 2.38
CA LEU A 111 3.72 13.55 3.64
C LEU A 111 3.04 14.80 4.24
N LYS A 112 2.10 14.61 5.16
CA LYS A 112 1.81 15.61 6.21
C LYS A 112 2.31 15.03 7.51
N ILE A 113 3.63 14.90 7.59
CA ILE A 113 4.26 14.78 8.90
C ILE A 113 4.17 16.18 9.51
N HIS A 114 3.24 16.38 10.45
CA HIS A 114 3.38 17.47 11.42
C HIS A 114 4.71 17.23 12.15
N GLY A 115 5.80 17.83 11.67
CA GLY A 115 7.14 17.73 12.29
C GLY A 115 8.33 17.45 11.37
N LEU A 116 8.14 17.21 10.06
CA LEU A 116 9.26 17.21 9.10
C LEU A 116 9.02 18.31 8.05
N GLN A 117 9.27 19.55 8.46
CA GLN A 117 9.68 20.58 7.52
C GLN A 117 11.11 20.28 7.09
N ASP A 118 11.30 20.25 5.78
CA ASP A 118 12.58 20.23 5.10
C ASP A 118 13.53 21.24 5.75
N LYS A 119 14.61 20.76 6.35
CA LYS A 119 15.83 21.57 6.52
C LYS A 119 16.75 21.21 5.37
N SER A 120 16.41 21.66 4.16
CA SER A 120 17.34 21.69 3.05
C SER A 120 17.69 23.14 2.72
N GLU A 121 18.98 23.41 2.94
CA GLU A 121 19.82 24.43 2.30
C GLU A 121 19.62 25.91 2.67
N HIS A 122 20.50 26.36 3.56
CA HIS A 122 21.08 27.70 3.50
C HIS A 122 22.60 27.53 3.49
N CYS A 123 23.19 27.37 2.30
CA CYS A 123 24.61 27.56 2.10
C CYS A 123 24.78 28.99 1.58
N ASP A 124 24.92 29.94 2.50
CA ASP A 124 25.34 31.29 2.15
C ASP A 124 26.75 31.23 1.57
N THR A 125 26.86 31.63 0.31
CA THR A 125 28.12 32.06 -0.27
C THR A 125 28.28 33.54 0.04
N THR A 126 29.23 33.88 0.91
CA THR A 126 30.14 35.04 0.79
C THR A 126 31.32 34.81 1.75
#